data_AF-A0A7Y5VIS3-F1
#
_entry.id   AF-A0A7Y5VIS3-F1
#
_cell.length_a   1.000
_cell.length_b   1.000
_cell.length_c   1.000
_cell.angle_alpha   90.00
_cell.angle_beta   90.00
_cell.angle_gamma   90.00
#
_symmetry.space_group_name_H-M   'P 1'
#
loop_
_entity.id
_entity.type
_entity.pdbx_description
1 polymer ?
#
loop_
_entity_poly.entity_id
_entity_poly.type
_entity_poly.pdbx_seq_one_letter_code
_entity_poly.pdbx_strand_id
1 'polypeptide(L)'
;MEAYNNLFYNVGQGPDPPDGSSNYSCVYVQGGANYGTTGTGTVEIYNNTMYRCGGRRSTDSGAISFSRGSPGQIVRLRNNLIVLDAKIPLVSPNSTLVPLRAESNLVWWLNGAASSPTHAGFTVANPLLRDPAHGDFAPAAGSPAIGKGTSLDLTWNLLGQPREKGHLDIGAY
;
A
#
# COMPACT_ATOMS: atom_id res chain seq x y z
N MET A 1 1.97 11.86 -10.11
CA MET A 1 2.98 10.82 -9.86
C MET A 1 2.24 9.51 -9.66
N GLU A 2 2.76 8.42 -10.19
CA GLU A 2 2.12 7.12 -10.18
C GLU A 2 3.11 6.06 -9.68
N ALA A 3 2.65 5.19 -8.77
CA ALA A 3 3.38 4.02 -8.31
C ALA A 3 2.47 2.79 -8.46
N TYR A 4 2.81 1.90 -9.38
CA TYR A 4 1.96 0.76 -9.70
C TYR A 4 2.72 -0.50 -10.11
N ASN A 5 2.05 -1.66 -9.96
CA ASN A 5 2.61 -2.98 -10.25
C ASN A 5 3.92 -3.29 -9.50
N ASN A 6 4.13 -2.73 -8.32
CA ASN A 6 5.32 -3.02 -7.51
C ASN A 6 5.01 -4.05 -6.43
N LEU A 7 6.02 -4.86 -6.10
CA LEU A 7 6.08 -5.63 -4.87
C LEU A 7 6.94 -4.87 -3.86
N PHE A 8 6.34 -4.51 -2.73
CA PHE A 8 7.06 -4.03 -1.55
C PHE A 8 7.08 -5.16 -0.52
N TYR A 9 8.26 -5.68 -0.20
CA TYR A 9 8.41 -6.81 0.70
C TYR A 9 9.34 -6.47 1.87
N ASN A 10 8.85 -6.73 3.09
CA ASN A 10 9.61 -6.62 4.33
C ASN A 10 10.24 -5.23 4.56
N VAL A 11 9.57 -4.16 4.12
CA VAL A 11 10.09 -2.78 4.18
C VAL A 11 9.97 -2.18 5.59
N GLY A 12 10.92 -1.32 5.94
CA GLY A 12 10.87 -0.50 7.15
C GLY A 12 11.33 -1.23 8.41
N GLN A 13 12.36 -2.08 8.31
CA GLN A 13 12.93 -2.81 9.46
C GLN A 13 13.75 -1.91 10.40
N GLY A 14 14.27 -0.79 9.90
CA GLY A 14 15.27 0.01 10.61
C GLY A 14 16.65 -0.66 10.68
N PRO A 15 17.52 -0.25 11.62
CA PRO A 15 17.31 0.77 12.67
C PRO A 15 17.21 2.20 12.12
N ASP A 16 17.03 3.16 13.03
CA ASP A 16 17.17 4.58 12.71
C ASP A 16 18.57 4.86 12.13
N PRO A 17 18.67 5.69 11.08
CA PRO A 17 19.97 6.17 10.63
C PRO A 17 20.63 7.05 11.73
N PRO A 18 21.96 7.21 11.70
CA PRO A 18 22.69 7.95 12.73
C PRO A 18 22.27 9.42 12.90
N ASP A 19 21.64 10.01 11.88
CA ASP A 19 21.16 11.39 11.85
C ASP A 19 19.72 11.55 12.36
N GLY A 20 19.06 10.48 12.80
CA GLY A 20 17.79 10.53 13.52
C GLY A 20 16.73 9.59 12.97
N SER A 21 15.47 9.86 13.30
CA SER A 21 14.36 8.99 12.91
C SER A 21 14.06 9.03 11.42
N SER A 22 13.64 7.88 10.87
CA SER A 22 13.25 7.73 9.47
C SER A 22 11.79 7.29 9.33
N ASN A 23 11.31 7.21 8.10
CA ASN A 23 10.01 6.62 7.80
C ASN A 23 10.14 5.11 7.56
N TYR A 24 9.25 4.33 8.17
CA TYR A 24 9.30 2.87 8.13
C TYR A 24 8.09 2.27 7.40
N SER A 25 7.48 3.01 6.48
CA SER A 25 6.38 2.52 5.66
C SER A 25 6.85 2.01 4.30
N CYS A 26 6.02 1.20 3.62
CA CYS A 26 6.30 0.80 2.24
C CYS A 26 6.23 2.00 1.28
N VAL A 27 5.28 2.91 1.52
CA VAL A 27 5.12 4.13 0.74
C VAL A 27 5.01 5.33 1.66
N TYR A 28 6.01 6.21 1.58
CA TYR A 28 5.96 7.53 2.19
C TYR A 28 5.58 8.57 1.14
N VAL A 29 4.42 9.18 1.29
CA VAL A 29 4.00 10.30 0.44
C VAL A 29 4.40 11.60 1.12
N GLN A 30 5.35 12.29 0.49
CA GLN A 30 5.78 13.59 0.96
C GLN A 30 4.76 14.67 0.57
N GLY A 31 4.24 15.38 1.58
CA GLY A 31 3.36 16.52 1.35
C GLY A 31 4.13 17.78 0.95
N GLY A 32 5.37 17.96 1.40
CA GLY A 32 6.20 19.11 1.06
C GLY A 32 7.12 18.87 -0.16
N ALA A 33 7.78 19.93 -0.63
CA ALA A 33 8.91 19.82 -1.53
C ALA A 33 10.22 19.98 -0.74
N ASN A 34 11.22 19.13 -1.01
CA ASN A 34 12.56 19.30 -0.43
C ASN A 34 13.24 20.58 -0.93
N TYR A 35 12.84 21.06 -2.11
CA TYR A 35 13.27 22.33 -2.69
C TYR A 35 12.14 22.91 -3.56
N GLY A 36 11.90 24.21 -3.44
CA GLY A 36 10.89 24.93 -4.24
C GLY A 36 9.47 24.88 -3.67
N THR A 37 8.50 25.25 -4.49
CA THR A 37 7.09 25.29 -4.09
C THR A 37 6.53 23.88 -3.90
N THR A 38 5.74 23.72 -2.85
CA THR A 38 4.94 22.52 -2.63
C THR A 38 4.11 22.14 -3.86
N GLY A 39 4.25 20.89 -4.31
CA GLY A 39 3.47 20.35 -5.41
C GLY A 39 1.98 20.20 -5.09
N THR A 40 1.12 20.42 -6.08
CA THR A 40 -0.33 20.12 -6.04
C THR A 40 -0.62 18.92 -6.95
N GLY A 41 -1.78 18.28 -6.79
CA GLY A 41 -2.23 17.21 -7.68
C GLY A 41 -2.45 15.87 -6.99
N THR A 42 -2.57 14.80 -7.78
CA THR A 42 -2.87 13.45 -7.27
C THR A 42 -1.64 12.56 -7.29
N VAL A 43 -1.39 11.88 -6.16
CA VAL A 43 -0.47 10.75 -6.03
C VAL A 43 -1.30 9.48 -6.21
N GLU A 44 -1.07 8.78 -7.30
CA GLU A 44 -1.77 7.54 -7.65
C GLU A 44 -0.92 6.35 -7.21
N ILE A 45 -1.46 5.51 -6.32
CA ILE A 45 -0.80 4.28 -5.89
C ILE A 45 -1.78 3.15 -6.16
N TYR A 46 -1.48 2.28 -7.11
CA TYR A 46 -2.43 1.26 -7.53
C TYR A 46 -1.82 -0.05 -7.99
N ASN A 47 -2.56 -1.14 -7.84
CA ASN A 47 -2.09 -2.47 -8.25
C ASN A 47 -0.70 -2.82 -7.68
N ASN A 48 -0.39 -2.42 -6.44
CA ASN A 48 0.82 -2.85 -5.76
C ASN A 48 0.50 -3.97 -4.77
N THR A 49 1.46 -4.86 -4.54
CA THR A 49 1.44 -5.82 -3.43
C THR A 49 2.41 -5.34 -2.35
N MET A 50 1.89 -5.07 -1.15
CA MET A 50 2.65 -4.62 0.00
C MET A 50 2.60 -5.70 1.08
N TYR A 51 3.74 -6.32 1.40
CA TYR A 51 3.81 -7.44 2.33
C TYR A 51 4.81 -7.17 3.46
N ARG A 52 4.33 -7.20 4.70
CA ARG A 52 5.11 -6.98 5.93
C ARG A 52 5.86 -5.64 5.96
N CYS A 53 5.17 -4.57 5.62
CA CYS A 53 5.64 -3.20 5.84
C CYS A 53 5.68 -2.87 7.34
N GLY A 54 6.49 -1.89 7.75
CA GLY A 54 6.44 -1.38 9.12
C GLY A 54 7.18 -2.23 10.15
N GLY A 55 8.16 -3.03 9.75
CA GLY A 55 8.87 -3.96 10.63
C GLY A 55 9.44 -3.34 11.91
N ARG A 56 9.81 -2.06 11.87
CA ARG A 56 10.34 -1.28 13.00
C ARG A 56 9.34 -1.09 14.14
N ARG A 57 8.03 -1.20 13.89
CA ARG A 57 6.94 -1.12 14.90
C ARG A 57 6.96 0.17 15.73
N SER A 58 7.26 1.29 15.09
CA SER A 58 7.26 2.64 15.69
C SER A 58 6.03 3.45 15.28
N THR A 59 5.94 4.69 15.76
CA THR A 59 4.93 5.68 15.33
C THR A 59 5.07 6.11 13.87
N ASP A 60 6.19 5.79 13.22
CA ASP A 60 6.46 6.06 11.80
C ASP A 60 6.39 4.78 10.94
N SER A 61 5.85 3.70 11.50
CA SER A 61 5.67 2.40 10.83
C SER A 61 4.23 2.19 10.37
N GLY A 62 4.07 1.64 9.16
CA GLY A 62 2.76 1.26 8.59
C GLY A 62 2.89 0.73 7.16
N ALA A 63 1.79 0.48 6.47
CA ALA A 63 1.86 0.27 5.01
C ALA A 63 2.22 1.58 4.30
N ILE A 64 1.53 2.64 4.69
CA ILE A 64 1.60 3.96 4.04
C ILE A 64 1.80 5.04 5.10
N SER A 65 2.52 6.09 4.75
CA SER A 65 2.71 7.25 5.60
C SER A 65 2.55 8.55 4.82
N PHE A 66 1.95 9.56 5.46
CA PHE A 66 1.67 10.86 4.88
C PHE A 66 2.33 11.96 5.71
N SER A 67 3.12 12.83 5.08
CA SER A 67 3.59 14.03 5.76
C SER A 67 2.74 15.26 5.45
N ARG A 68 2.83 16.24 6.35
CA ARG A 68 2.27 17.58 6.12
C ARG A 68 3.04 18.28 5.00
N GLY A 69 2.36 19.12 4.23
CA GLY A 69 3.06 20.07 3.37
C GLY A 69 2.28 20.58 2.17
N SER A 70 1.29 19.83 1.68
CA SER A 70 0.47 20.23 0.53
C SER A 70 -1.02 20.17 0.79
N PRO A 71 -1.69 21.32 1.01
CA PRO A 71 -3.15 21.34 1.15
C PRO A 71 -3.89 20.98 -0.15
N GLY A 72 -3.19 20.98 -1.30
CA GLY A 72 -3.75 20.64 -2.62
C GLY A 72 -3.36 19.24 -3.13
N GLN A 73 -2.70 18.42 -2.33
CA GLN A 73 -2.33 17.05 -2.69
C GLN A 73 -3.45 16.07 -2.30
N ILE A 74 -3.82 15.21 -3.23
CA ILE A 74 -4.76 14.10 -3.01
C ILE A 74 -3.97 12.80 -3.15
N VAL A 75 -4.22 11.84 -2.28
CA VAL A 75 -3.71 10.47 -2.46
C VAL A 75 -4.86 9.59 -2.92
N ARG A 76 -4.64 8.82 -4.00
CA ARG A 76 -5.60 7.85 -4.51
C ARG A 76 -5.01 6.45 -4.45
N LEU A 77 -5.69 5.56 -3.73
CA LEU A 77 -5.32 4.16 -3.54
C LEU A 77 -6.32 3.28 -4.27
N ARG A 78 -5.88 2.52 -5.27
CA ARG A 78 -6.77 1.62 -6.03
C ARG A 78 -6.17 0.24 -6.20
N ASN A 79 -6.94 -0.83 -6.02
CA ASN A 79 -6.48 -2.19 -6.33
C ASN A 79 -5.17 -2.60 -5.64
N ASN A 80 -4.80 -2.03 -4.49
CA ASN A 80 -3.61 -2.47 -3.76
C ASN A 80 -3.94 -3.66 -2.86
N LEU A 81 -3.03 -4.63 -2.81
CA LEU A 81 -3.08 -5.76 -1.88
C LEU A 81 -2.08 -5.50 -0.76
N ILE A 82 -2.55 -5.39 0.47
CA ILE A 82 -1.75 -5.00 1.63
C ILE A 82 -1.83 -6.09 2.70
N VAL A 83 -0.71 -6.71 3.04
CA VAL A 83 -0.60 -7.69 4.12
C VAL A 83 0.37 -7.18 5.16
N LEU A 84 -0.09 -7.06 6.39
CA LEU A 84 0.68 -6.51 7.51
C LEU A 84 0.87 -7.54 8.61
N ASP A 85 1.94 -7.41 9.40
CA ASP A 85 2.06 -8.16 10.64
C ASP A 85 1.02 -7.68 11.67
N ALA A 86 0.67 -8.53 12.63
CA ALA A 86 -0.20 -8.17 13.74
C ALA A 86 0.22 -6.84 14.39
N LYS A 87 -0.79 -6.00 14.65
CA LYS A 87 -0.68 -4.68 15.29
C LYS A 87 0.07 -3.60 14.50
N ILE A 88 0.53 -3.87 13.28
CA ILE A 88 1.05 -2.81 12.41
C ILE A 88 -0.13 -2.03 11.80
N PRO A 89 -0.18 -0.71 11.91
CA PRO A 89 -1.30 0.05 11.35
C PRO A 89 -1.17 0.18 9.82
N LEU A 90 -2.33 0.33 9.15
CA LEU A 90 -2.37 0.57 7.70
C LEU A 90 -1.67 1.91 7.34
N VAL A 91 -2.03 2.96 8.07
CA VAL A 91 -1.41 4.28 7.95
C VAL A 91 -0.57 4.55 9.20
N SER A 92 0.66 5.03 9.04
CA SER A 92 1.55 5.25 10.18
C SER A 92 0.95 6.26 11.18
N PRO A 93 1.08 6.06 12.50
CA PRO A 93 0.46 6.92 13.52
C PRO A 93 0.84 8.40 13.42
N ASN A 94 2.07 8.72 13.04
CA ASN A 94 2.54 10.10 12.83
C ASN A 94 2.10 10.72 11.50
N SER A 95 1.28 10.01 10.72
CA SER A 95 0.79 10.56 9.46
C SER A 95 -0.12 11.77 9.68
N THR A 96 0.06 12.79 8.85
CA THR A 96 -0.92 13.88 8.74
C THR A 96 -1.97 13.49 7.73
N LEU A 97 -3.25 13.53 8.11
CA LEU A 97 -4.34 13.20 7.20
C LEU A 97 -4.34 14.13 5.98
N VAL A 98 -4.23 13.54 4.81
CA VAL A 98 -4.43 14.17 3.50
C VAL A 98 -5.76 13.70 2.92
N PRO A 99 -6.37 14.44 1.98
CA PRO A 99 -7.49 13.92 1.22
C PRO A 99 -7.15 12.56 0.58
N LEU A 100 -7.72 11.49 1.14
CA LEU A 100 -7.51 10.11 0.72
C LEU A 100 -8.74 9.61 -0.03
N ARG A 101 -8.53 9.09 -1.23
CA ARG A 101 -9.56 8.38 -2.01
C ARG A 101 -9.13 6.93 -2.18
N ALA A 102 -9.86 6.01 -1.57
CA ALA A 102 -9.58 4.58 -1.70
C ALA A 102 -10.72 3.88 -2.44
N GLU A 103 -10.38 2.88 -3.26
CA GLU A 103 -11.32 2.05 -4.01
C GLU A 103 -10.70 0.67 -4.26
N SER A 104 -11.47 -0.39 -4.03
CA SER A 104 -11.08 -1.79 -4.32
C SER A 104 -9.70 -2.19 -3.80
N ASN A 105 -9.29 -1.74 -2.62
CA ASN A 105 -8.07 -2.22 -1.97
C ASN A 105 -8.40 -3.41 -1.06
N LEU A 106 -7.49 -4.37 -0.97
CA LEU A 106 -7.60 -5.52 -0.08
C LEU A 106 -6.54 -5.39 1.00
N VAL A 107 -6.94 -5.54 2.27
CA VAL A 107 -6.02 -5.50 3.41
C VAL A 107 -6.20 -6.70 4.32
N TRP A 108 -5.10 -7.21 4.84
CA TRP A 108 -5.07 -8.34 5.77
C TRP A 108 -3.98 -8.18 6.81
N TRP A 109 -4.22 -8.71 8.01
CA TRP A 109 -3.22 -8.79 9.06
C TRP A 109 -2.90 -10.24 9.40
N LEU A 110 -1.62 -10.59 9.32
CA LEU A 110 -1.09 -11.85 9.82
C LEU A 110 -1.31 -11.88 11.33
N ASN A 111 -2.15 -12.80 11.80
CA ASN A 111 -2.42 -13.05 13.23
C ASN A 111 -3.15 -11.91 13.98
N GLY A 112 -4.04 -11.19 13.28
CA GLY A 112 -5.02 -10.28 13.91
C GLY A 112 -4.77 -8.80 13.62
N ALA A 113 -5.87 -8.08 13.37
CA ALA A 113 -5.83 -6.68 12.96
C ALA A 113 -5.36 -5.74 14.08
N ALA A 114 -4.62 -4.68 13.70
CA ALA A 114 -4.33 -3.56 14.59
C ALA A 114 -5.59 -2.72 14.86
N SER A 115 -6.33 -2.45 13.79
CA SER A 115 -7.63 -1.78 13.74
C SER A 115 -8.22 -1.99 12.34
N SER A 116 -9.55 -2.03 12.23
CA SER A 116 -10.20 -2.06 10.90
C SER A 116 -9.96 -0.71 10.20
N PRO A 117 -9.70 -0.68 8.88
CA PRO A 117 -9.65 0.57 8.15
C PRO A 117 -10.97 1.33 8.33
N THR A 118 -10.87 2.61 8.69
CA THR A 118 -12.05 3.49 8.86
C THR A 118 -12.53 4.10 7.54
N HIS A 119 -11.73 3.97 6.47
CA HIS A 119 -12.03 4.55 5.16
C HIS A 119 -12.74 3.54 4.26
N ALA A 120 -13.79 4.00 3.56
CA ALA A 120 -14.40 3.24 2.49
C ALA A 120 -13.38 2.91 1.39
N GLY A 121 -13.59 1.81 0.66
CA GLY A 121 -12.69 1.36 -0.41
C GLY A 121 -11.57 0.40 0.02
N PHE A 122 -11.61 -0.08 1.27
CA PHE A 122 -10.83 -1.22 1.75
C PHE A 122 -11.74 -2.39 2.12
N THR A 123 -11.38 -3.57 1.64
CA THR A 123 -11.96 -4.85 2.07
C THR A 123 -10.96 -5.56 2.98
N VAL A 124 -11.43 -6.09 4.12
CA VAL A 124 -10.60 -6.86 5.04
C VAL A 124 -10.86 -8.35 4.80
N ALA A 125 -9.93 -9.05 4.13
CA ALA A 125 -10.01 -10.49 3.91
C ALA A 125 -8.63 -11.08 3.62
N ASN A 126 -8.44 -12.37 3.96
CA ASN A 126 -7.18 -13.06 3.67
C ASN A 126 -6.99 -13.18 2.14
N PRO A 127 -5.90 -12.65 1.57
CA PRO A 127 -5.65 -12.70 0.14
C PRO A 127 -5.30 -14.09 -0.40
N LEU A 128 -5.13 -15.11 0.45
CA LEU A 128 -4.76 -16.47 0.04
C LEU A 128 -3.54 -16.47 -0.90
N LEU A 129 -2.45 -15.82 -0.50
CA LEU A 129 -1.20 -15.84 -1.28
C LEU A 129 -0.65 -17.27 -1.31
N ARG A 130 -0.09 -17.68 -2.45
CA ARG A 130 0.35 -19.07 -2.68
C ARG A 130 1.47 -19.51 -1.74
N ASP A 131 2.58 -18.77 -1.72
CA ASP A 131 3.74 -19.12 -0.89
C ASP A 131 4.60 -17.89 -0.55
N PRO A 132 4.06 -16.96 0.27
CA PRO A 132 4.78 -15.74 0.61
C PRO A 132 6.03 -15.97 1.46
N ALA A 133 6.19 -17.16 2.06
CA ALA A 133 7.39 -17.53 2.81
C ALA A 133 8.59 -17.77 1.87
N HIS A 134 8.34 -18.24 0.64
CA HIS A 134 9.35 -18.47 -0.38
C HIS A 134 9.30 -17.46 -1.54
N GLY A 135 8.55 -16.36 -1.37
CA GLY A 135 8.53 -15.23 -2.30
C GLY A 135 7.46 -15.29 -3.39
N ASP A 136 6.54 -16.27 -3.36
CA ASP A 136 5.38 -16.29 -4.25
C ASP A 136 4.20 -15.53 -3.62
N PHE A 137 4.05 -14.28 -4.06
CA PHE A 137 2.96 -13.40 -3.64
C PHE A 137 1.79 -13.37 -4.64
N ALA A 138 1.74 -14.31 -5.58
CA ALA A 138 0.58 -14.44 -6.44
C ALA A 138 -0.63 -14.94 -5.64
N PRO A 139 -1.84 -14.46 -5.94
CA PRO A 139 -3.07 -15.02 -5.39
C PRO A 139 -3.25 -16.51 -5.74
N ALA A 140 -3.67 -17.31 -4.78
CA ALA A 140 -4.14 -18.67 -5.02
C ALA A 140 -5.61 -18.68 -5.50
N ALA A 141 -6.05 -19.83 -6.02
CA ALA A 141 -7.45 -20.00 -6.43
C ALA A 141 -8.41 -19.70 -5.26
N GLY A 142 -9.50 -18.97 -5.57
CA GLY A 142 -10.49 -18.54 -4.58
C GLY A 142 -10.08 -17.31 -3.77
N SER A 143 -8.92 -16.70 -4.05
CA SER A 143 -8.52 -15.45 -3.42
C SER A 143 -9.56 -14.34 -3.62
N PRO A 144 -9.86 -13.54 -2.59
CA PRO A 144 -10.71 -12.36 -2.72
C PRO A 144 -10.03 -11.23 -3.51
N ALA A 145 -8.77 -11.39 -3.93
CA ALA A 145 -8.09 -10.45 -4.81
C ALA A 145 -8.46 -10.66 -6.29
N ILE A 146 -8.84 -11.88 -6.68
CA ILE A 146 -9.04 -12.25 -8.09
C ILE A 146 -10.33 -11.63 -8.63
N GLY A 147 -10.22 -10.83 -9.69
CA GLY A 147 -11.32 -10.16 -10.37
C GLY A 147 -12.11 -9.18 -9.51
N LYS A 148 -11.53 -8.67 -8.41
CA LYS A 148 -12.21 -7.73 -7.48
C LYS A 148 -11.74 -6.29 -7.57
N GLY A 149 -10.76 -6.02 -8.42
CA GLY A 149 -10.28 -4.68 -8.69
C GLY A 149 -11.24 -3.86 -9.55
N THR A 150 -11.09 -2.54 -9.46
CA THR A 150 -11.69 -1.59 -10.40
C THR A 150 -10.93 -1.57 -11.72
N SER A 151 -11.60 -1.14 -12.78
CA SER A 151 -10.98 -0.99 -14.10
C SER A 151 -9.91 0.09 -14.09
N LEU A 152 -8.72 -0.23 -14.59
CA LEU A 152 -7.64 0.71 -14.86
C LEU A 152 -7.06 0.41 -16.25
N ASP A 153 -6.42 1.40 -16.86
CA ASP A 153 -5.68 1.20 -18.12
C ASP A 153 -4.31 0.55 -17.84
N LEU A 154 -4.34 -0.68 -17.33
CA LEU A 154 -3.17 -1.47 -16.98
C LEU A 154 -3.11 -2.70 -17.88
N THR A 155 -2.10 -2.79 -18.72
CA THR A 155 -1.98 -3.91 -19.67
C THR A 155 -1.26 -5.11 -19.09
N TRP A 156 -0.29 -4.91 -18.19
CA TRP A 156 0.61 -5.96 -17.72
C TRP A 156 0.61 -6.05 -16.19
N ASN A 157 0.86 -7.24 -15.64
CA ASN A 157 1.17 -7.43 -14.22
C ASN A 157 2.69 -7.41 -13.97
N LEU A 158 3.11 -7.60 -12.72
CA LEU A 158 4.52 -7.63 -12.32
C LEU A 158 5.33 -8.74 -13.03
N LEU A 159 4.67 -9.82 -13.43
CA LEU A 159 5.29 -10.93 -14.16
C LEU A 159 5.35 -10.68 -15.69
N GLY A 160 4.88 -9.53 -16.17
CA GLY A 160 4.79 -9.25 -17.61
C GLY A 160 3.69 -10.03 -18.33
N GLN A 161 2.70 -10.54 -17.60
CA GLN A 161 1.53 -11.22 -18.16
C GLN A 161 0.41 -10.22 -18.41
N PRO A 162 -0.41 -10.41 -19.46
CA PRO A 162 -1.49 -9.49 -19.77
C PRO A 162 -2.56 -9.56 -18.69
N ARG A 163 -3.09 -8.40 -18.30
CA ARG A 163 -4.25 -8.30 -17.41
C ARG A 163 -5.54 -8.29 -18.22
N GLU A 164 -6.53 -9.06 -17.75
CA GLU A 164 -7.86 -9.05 -18.36
C GLU A 164 -8.53 -7.69 -18.14
N LYS A 165 -9.07 -7.08 -19.20
CA LYS A 165 -9.74 -5.78 -19.13
C LYS A 165 -11.08 -5.92 -18.39
N GLY A 166 -11.38 -4.99 -17.49
CA GLY A 166 -12.68 -4.88 -16.80
C GLY A 166 -12.61 -5.14 -15.30
N HIS A 167 -12.09 -6.30 -14.89
CA HIS A 167 -11.98 -6.69 -13.48
C HIS A 167 -10.56 -7.15 -13.17
N LEU A 168 -9.72 -6.19 -12.82
CA LEU A 168 -8.32 -6.47 -12.50
C LEU A 168 -8.21 -7.26 -11.19
N ASP A 169 -7.24 -8.16 -11.11
CA ASP A 169 -6.82 -8.69 -9.82
C ASP A 169 -6.23 -7.56 -8.96
N ILE A 170 -6.60 -7.56 -7.68
CA ILE A 170 -6.04 -6.64 -6.68
C ILE A 170 -4.61 -7.08 -6.36
N GLY A 171 -3.66 -6.15 -6.37
CA GLY A 171 -2.24 -6.41 -6.17
C GLY A 171 -1.44 -6.32 -7.47
N ALA A 172 -0.16 -6.66 -7.38
CA ALA A 172 0.81 -6.52 -8.47
C ALA A 172 0.82 -7.70 -9.44
N TYR A 173 0.33 -8.86 -9.02
CA TYR A 173 0.24 -10.08 -9.82
C TYR A 173 -1.07 -10.13 -10.59
#